data_AF-A0A522B343-F1
#
_entry.id   AF-A0A522B343-F1
#
_cell.length_a   1.000
_cell.length_b   1.000
_cell.length_c   1.000
_cell.angle_alpha   90.00
_cell.angle_beta   90.00
_cell.angle_gamma   90.00
#
_symmetry.space_group_name_H-M   'P 1'
#
loop_
_entity.id
_entity.type
_entity.pdbx_description
1 polymer ?
#
loop_
_entity_poly.entity_id
_entity_poly.type
_entity_poly.pdbx_seq_one_letter_code
_entity_poly.pdbx_strand_id
1 'polypeptide(L)'
;MTARAGHGADDGRRIGERRRSAGRPGTSGRHALRLAHRGDWRAGPENSLAAFRAALDNRACDGLEFDVRGAKDGTPIVLHDETLERVQGRPDRPEDLTVAELASLGVPTLAAVMELAGPAPFLDIELKGARVPAVIEVIEGA
;
A
#
# COMPACT_ATOMS: atom_id res chain seq x y z
N MET A 1 73.86 -13.16 2.93
CA MET A 1 73.03 -12.82 1.75
C MET A 1 71.74 -13.60 1.88
N THR A 2 70.66 -12.98 2.39
CA THR A 2 69.45 -12.57 1.61
C THR A 2 68.70 -13.78 1.02
N ALA A 3 67.40 -14.05 1.24
CA ALA A 3 66.30 -13.27 1.78
C ALA A 3 65.10 -14.15 2.23
N ARG A 4 64.37 -13.61 3.22
CA ARG A 4 62.92 -13.61 3.55
C ARG A 4 61.85 -14.40 2.75
N ALA A 5 60.92 -14.93 3.55
CA ALA A 5 59.43 -14.82 3.51
C ALA A 5 58.65 -15.55 2.38
N GLY A 6 57.47 -16.13 2.60
CA GLY A 6 56.59 -16.13 3.77
C GLY A 6 55.40 -17.11 3.61
N HIS A 7 54.85 -17.52 4.75
CA HIS A 7 53.50 -18.08 4.87
C HIS A 7 52.50 -16.92 4.82
N GLY A 8 51.56 -16.95 3.89
CA GLY A 8 50.42 -16.02 3.81
C GLY A 8 49.12 -16.79 3.99
N ALA A 9 48.41 -16.46 5.05
CA ALA A 9 47.16 -17.07 5.48
C ALA A 9 45.99 -16.74 4.54
N ASP A 10 45.09 -17.72 4.45
CA ASP A 10 43.73 -17.65 3.93
C ASP A 10 42.95 -16.52 4.62
N ASP A 11 42.54 -15.51 3.86
CA ASP A 11 41.72 -14.40 4.38
C ASP A 11 40.33 -14.47 3.75
N GLY A 12 39.42 -15.07 4.51
CA GLY A 12 38.03 -15.26 4.17
C GLY A 12 37.33 -13.94 3.89
N ARG A 13 36.84 -13.78 2.65
CA ARG A 13 35.89 -12.71 2.30
C ARG A 13 34.60 -12.88 3.10
N ARG A 14 34.44 -12.06 4.15
CA ARG A 14 33.14 -11.82 4.77
C ARG A 14 32.26 -11.02 3.82
N ILE A 15 31.23 -11.69 3.31
CA ILE A 15 30.06 -11.06 2.69
C ILE A 15 29.28 -10.32 3.78
N GLY A 16 29.11 -9.00 3.64
CA GLY A 16 28.11 -8.26 4.42
C GLY A 16 28.60 -7.05 5.19
N GLU A 17 29.14 -6.04 4.51
CA GLU A 17 29.01 -4.65 4.98
C GLU A 17 28.64 -3.77 3.77
N ARG A 18 27.32 -3.56 3.59
CA ARG A 18 26.85 -2.47 2.72
C ARG A 18 27.30 -1.18 3.39
N ARG A 19 28.27 -0.49 2.78
CA ARG A 19 28.64 0.88 3.14
C ARG A 19 27.35 1.70 3.23
N ARG A 20 27.05 2.24 4.42
CA ARG A 20 26.05 3.30 4.56
C ARG A 20 26.54 4.45 3.69
N SER A 21 25.86 4.73 2.58
CA SER A 21 26.08 5.97 1.85
C SER A 21 25.69 7.10 2.81
N ALA A 22 26.68 7.88 3.24
CA ALA A 22 26.44 9.14 3.92
C ALA A 22 25.46 9.96 3.08
N GLY A 23 24.33 10.35 3.67
CA GLY A 23 23.35 11.21 3.00
C GLY A 23 24.04 12.48 2.49
N ARG A 24 23.85 12.81 1.21
CA ARG A 24 24.33 14.08 0.67
C ARG A 24 23.64 15.22 1.42
N PRO A 25 24.40 16.18 1.97
CA PRO A 25 23.79 17.36 2.58
C PRO A 25 23.26 18.27 1.47
N GLY A 26 22.02 18.72 1.61
CA GLY A 26 21.48 19.85 0.85
C GLY A 26 20.82 19.53 -0.49
N THR A 27 19.55 19.11 -0.43
CA THR A 27 18.51 19.64 -1.32
C THR A 27 17.24 19.75 -0.47
N SER A 28 16.68 20.95 -0.28
CA SER A 28 15.26 21.08 0.09
C SER A 28 14.41 20.71 -1.14
N GLY A 29 14.58 19.46 -1.60
CA GLY A 29 14.27 19.02 -2.94
C GLY A 29 13.03 18.16 -2.94
N ARG A 30 12.16 18.40 -3.93
CA ARG A 30 11.05 17.50 -4.27
C ARG A 30 11.60 16.08 -4.44
N HIS A 31 11.17 15.13 -3.61
CA HIS A 31 11.43 13.71 -3.83
C HIS A 31 10.27 13.08 -4.61
N ALA A 32 10.54 11.99 -5.31
CA ALA A 32 9.47 11.21 -5.94
C ALA A 32 8.65 10.53 -4.83
N LEU A 33 7.33 10.75 -4.84
CA LEU A 33 6.42 10.06 -3.93
C LEU A 33 6.41 8.57 -4.27
N ARG A 34 6.51 7.73 -3.26
CA ARG A 34 6.35 6.28 -3.35
C ARG A 34 5.02 5.91 -2.73
N LEU A 35 4.04 5.62 -3.57
CA LEU A 35 2.72 5.19 -3.15
C LEU A 35 2.60 3.68 -3.29
N ALA A 36 2.07 3.01 -2.27
CA ALA A 36 1.79 1.58 -2.34
C ALA A 36 0.54 1.36 -3.19
N HIS A 37 0.75 1.00 -4.47
CA HIS A 37 -0.33 0.69 -5.41
C HIS A 37 -1.17 -0.49 -4.90
N ARG A 38 -2.41 -0.19 -4.51
CA ARG A 38 -3.38 -1.07 -3.83
C ARG A 38 -2.86 -1.69 -2.53
N GLY A 39 -1.97 -0.98 -1.84
CA GLY A 39 -1.31 -1.43 -0.61
C GLY A 39 -0.15 -2.40 -0.84
N ASP A 40 0.45 -2.90 0.24
CA ASP A 40 1.51 -3.93 0.15
C ASP A 40 0.89 -5.31 -0.03
N TRP A 41 0.63 -5.67 -1.29
CA TRP A 41 0.01 -6.94 -1.66
C TRP A 41 0.84 -8.19 -1.31
N ARG A 42 2.10 -8.01 -0.87
CA ARG A 42 2.93 -9.12 -0.34
C ARG A 42 2.56 -9.49 1.10
N ALA A 43 1.96 -8.55 1.84
CA ALA A 43 1.57 -8.71 3.23
C ALA A 43 0.08 -9.00 3.43
N GLY A 44 -0.76 -8.69 2.45
CA GLY A 44 -2.18 -9.02 2.43
C GLY A 44 -2.77 -8.91 1.02
N PRO A 45 -4.05 -9.26 0.80
CA PRO A 45 -4.70 -9.05 -0.49
C PRO A 45 -4.66 -7.58 -0.90
N GLU A 46 -4.58 -7.30 -2.20
CA GLU A 46 -4.69 -5.92 -2.71
C GLU A 46 -5.97 -5.24 -2.19
N ASN A 47 -5.94 -3.92 -2.02
CA ASN A 47 -7.08 -3.12 -1.57
C ASN A 47 -7.69 -3.55 -0.21
N SER A 48 -6.93 -4.26 0.62
CA SER A 48 -7.35 -4.69 1.96
C SER A 48 -6.73 -3.84 3.07
N LEU A 49 -7.41 -3.77 4.22
CA LEU A 49 -6.86 -3.11 5.41
C LEU A 49 -5.51 -3.69 5.85
N ALA A 50 -5.27 -4.98 5.62
CA ALA A 50 -4.00 -5.63 5.93
C ALA A 50 -2.86 -5.12 5.03
N ALA A 51 -3.08 -5.03 3.71
CA ALA A 51 -2.11 -4.49 2.77
C ALA A 51 -1.84 -3.00 3.02
N PHE A 52 -2.86 -2.23 3.39
CA PHE A 52 -2.71 -0.82 3.75
C PHE A 52 -1.94 -0.63 5.05
N ARG A 53 -2.26 -1.39 6.11
CA ARG A 53 -1.50 -1.34 7.36
C ARG A 53 -0.02 -1.62 7.13
N ALA A 54 0.30 -2.68 6.38
CA ALA A 54 1.67 -3.05 6.07
C ALA A 54 2.42 -1.95 5.29
N ALA A 55 1.73 -1.29 4.34
CA ALA A 55 2.29 -0.16 3.61
C ALA A 55 2.54 1.07 4.53
N LEU A 56 1.60 1.39 5.43
CA LEU A 56 1.72 2.50 6.38
C LEU A 56 2.84 2.27 7.41
N ASP A 57 3.07 1.02 7.82
CA ASP A 57 4.15 0.67 8.73
C ASP A 57 5.54 0.73 8.06
N ASN A 58 5.59 0.79 6.72
CA ASN A 58 6.81 0.90 5.95
C ASN A 58 7.25 2.36 5.80
N ARG A 59 8.32 2.75 6.51
CA ARG A 59 8.91 4.10 6.46
C ARG A 59 9.43 4.54 5.08
N ALA A 60 9.52 3.64 4.12
CA ALA A 60 9.85 3.95 2.73
C ALA A 60 8.61 4.25 1.86
N CYS A 61 7.40 4.15 2.40
CA CYS A 61 6.18 4.51 1.71
C CYS A 61 5.76 5.92 2.11
N ASP A 62 5.48 6.77 1.14
CA ASP A 62 5.00 8.14 1.37
C ASP A 62 3.46 8.17 1.48
N GLY A 63 2.79 7.12 0.99
CA GLY A 63 1.35 7.09 0.93
C GLY A 63 0.76 5.82 0.34
N LEU A 64 -0.55 5.84 0.12
CA LEU A 64 -1.32 4.74 -0.45
C LEU A 64 -1.92 5.18 -1.78
N GLU A 65 -2.03 4.23 -2.70
CA GLU A 65 -2.93 4.33 -3.84
C GLU A 65 -3.97 3.21 -3.74
N PHE A 66 -5.22 3.49 -4.07
CA PHE A 66 -6.29 2.50 -4.07
C PHE A 66 -7.52 2.91 -4.90
N ASP A 67 -8.36 1.92 -5.18
CA ASP A 67 -9.51 2.04 -6.07
C ASP A 67 -10.84 2.10 -5.31
N VAL A 68 -11.75 2.98 -5.72
CA VAL A 68 -13.05 3.15 -5.05
C VAL A 68 -14.23 2.91 -6.00
N ARG A 69 -15.16 2.06 -5.54
CA ARG A 69 -16.46 1.76 -6.17
C ARG A 69 -17.61 1.99 -5.18
N GLY A 70 -18.84 1.77 -5.61
CA GLY A 70 -20.02 1.81 -4.74
C GLY A 70 -20.54 0.41 -4.40
N ALA A 71 -20.97 0.23 -3.15
CA ALA A 71 -21.83 -0.89 -2.74
C ALA A 71 -23.28 -0.66 -3.21
N LYS A 72 -24.19 -1.59 -2.89
CA LYS A 72 -25.62 -1.53 -3.26
C LYS A 72 -26.35 -0.23 -2.88
N ASP A 73 -26.04 0.32 -1.71
CA ASP A 73 -26.62 1.58 -1.24
C ASP A 73 -25.83 2.81 -1.71
N GLY A 74 -24.78 2.62 -2.50
CA GLY A 74 -23.87 3.65 -2.96
C GLY A 74 -22.73 3.96 -1.99
N THR A 75 -22.62 3.26 -0.85
CA THR A 75 -21.50 3.43 0.09
C THR A 75 -20.16 3.20 -0.62
N PRO A 76 -19.19 4.12 -0.51
CA PRO A 76 -17.87 3.93 -1.11
C PRO A 76 -17.13 2.74 -0.50
N ILE A 77 -16.69 1.82 -1.34
CA ILE A 77 -15.91 0.62 -0.98
C ILE A 77 -14.62 0.57 -1.79
N VAL A 78 -13.62 -0.14 -1.28
CA VAL A 78 -12.30 -0.22 -1.91
C VAL A 78 -12.15 -1.53 -2.68
N LEU A 79 -12.23 -1.44 -4.01
CA LEU A 79 -12.19 -2.58 -4.93
C LEU A 79 -11.86 -2.09 -6.34
N HIS A 80 -10.92 -2.76 -7.02
CA HIS A 80 -10.53 -2.41 -8.39
C HIS A 80 -11.53 -2.88 -9.46
N ASP A 81 -11.87 -4.16 -9.45
CA ASP A 81 -12.59 -4.83 -10.53
C ASP A 81 -14.10 -4.57 -10.45
N GLU A 82 -14.80 -4.73 -11.57
CA GLU A 82 -16.27 -4.63 -11.62
C GLU A 82 -16.98 -5.80 -10.93
N THR A 83 -16.28 -6.92 -10.77
CA THR A 83 -16.78 -8.13 -10.10
C THR A 83 -15.78 -8.58 -9.04
N LEU A 84 -16.24 -9.42 -8.14
CA LEU A 84 -15.42 -10.04 -7.09
C LEU A 84 -14.66 -11.29 -7.60
N GLU A 85 -14.65 -11.54 -8.91
CA GLU A 85 -14.26 -12.85 -9.46
C GLU A 85 -12.77 -13.10 -9.29
N ARG A 86 -11.93 -12.12 -9.64
CA ARG A 86 -10.48 -12.26 -9.57
C ARG A 86 -9.95 -12.37 -8.14
N VAL A 87 -10.52 -11.61 -7.22
CA VAL A 87 -9.98 -11.41 -5.86
C VAL A 87 -10.72 -12.21 -4.78
N GLN A 88 -11.97 -12.61 -5.01
CA GLN A 88 -12.76 -13.43 -4.07
C GLN A 88 -13.38 -14.67 -4.72
N GLY A 89 -13.22 -14.89 -6.04
CA GLY A 89 -13.76 -16.07 -6.73
C GLY A 89 -15.28 -16.03 -6.91
N ARG A 90 -15.90 -14.84 -6.88
CA ARG A 90 -17.35 -14.67 -7.01
C ARG A 90 -17.72 -13.77 -8.19
N PRO A 91 -18.69 -14.15 -9.05
CA PRO A 91 -19.06 -13.32 -10.20
C PRO A 91 -19.92 -12.09 -9.82
N ASP A 92 -20.28 -11.95 -8.54
CA ASP A 92 -21.13 -10.86 -8.06
C ASP A 92 -20.48 -9.49 -8.29
N ARG A 93 -21.31 -8.48 -8.57
CA ARG A 93 -20.92 -7.07 -8.64
C ARG A 93 -21.09 -6.42 -7.26
N PRO A 94 -20.20 -5.50 -6.85
CA PRO A 94 -20.30 -4.85 -5.54
C PRO A 94 -21.58 -4.02 -5.39
N GLU A 95 -22.10 -3.47 -6.49
CA GLU A 95 -23.35 -2.71 -6.56
C GLU A 95 -24.61 -3.54 -6.31
N ASP A 96 -24.50 -4.88 -6.24
CA ASP A 96 -25.61 -5.76 -5.88
C ASP A 96 -25.57 -6.22 -4.41
N LEU A 97 -24.47 -5.95 -3.70
CA LEU A 97 -24.19 -6.44 -2.35
C LEU A 97 -24.21 -5.31 -1.31
N THR A 98 -24.70 -5.64 -0.12
CA THR A 98 -24.64 -4.75 1.04
C THR A 98 -23.20 -4.60 1.55
N VAL A 99 -22.93 -3.51 2.27
CA VAL A 99 -21.64 -3.30 2.93
C VAL A 99 -21.29 -4.45 3.89
N ALA A 100 -22.28 -5.01 4.59
CA ALA A 100 -22.06 -6.13 5.50
C ALA A 100 -21.62 -7.40 4.76
N GLU A 101 -22.24 -7.70 3.61
CA GLU A 101 -21.84 -8.83 2.76
C GLU A 101 -20.42 -8.61 2.20
N LEU A 102 -20.13 -7.41 1.68
CA LEU A 102 -18.80 -7.05 1.17
C LEU A 102 -17.71 -7.14 2.25
N ALA A 103 -18.00 -6.64 3.46
CA ALA A 103 -17.08 -6.72 4.59
C ALA A 103 -16.78 -8.18 4.98
N SER A 104 -17.78 -9.08 4.92
CA SER A 104 -17.58 -10.52 5.15
C SER A 104 -16.67 -11.19 4.12
N LEU A 105 -16.55 -10.58 2.93
CA LEU A 105 -15.66 -11.00 1.84
C LEU A 105 -14.30 -10.29 1.89
N GLY A 106 -14.05 -9.46 2.91
CA GLY A 106 -12.79 -8.74 3.09
C GLY A 106 -12.66 -7.46 2.24
N VAL A 107 -13.75 -6.95 1.67
CA VAL A 107 -13.78 -5.68 0.93
C VAL A 107 -14.10 -4.54 1.92
N PRO A 108 -13.16 -3.63 2.21
CA PRO A 108 -13.39 -2.57 3.19
C PRO A 108 -14.17 -1.39 2.60
N THR A 109 -14.81 -0.61 3.46
CA THR A 109 -15.35 0.71 3.10
C THR A 109 -14.22 1.72 2.98
N LEU A 110 -14.44 2.79 2.20
CA LEU A 110 -13.52 3.92 2.19
C LEU A 110 -13.33 4.50 3.59
N ALA A 111 -14.42 4.62 4.37
CA ALA A 111 -14.37 5.13 5.74
C ALA A 111 -13.41 4.31 6.64
N ALA A 112 -13.43 2.98 6.55
CA ALA A 112 -12.50 2.12 7.29
C ALA A 112 -11.04 2.32 6.85
N VAL A 113 -10.80 2.59 5.56
CA VAL A 113 -9.46 2.92 5.05
C VAL A 113 -9.00 4.28 5.54
N MET A 114 -9.88 5.29 5.57
CA MET A 114 -9.56 6.63 6.08
C MET A 114 -9.23 6.58 7.59
N GLU A 115 -10.01 5.86 8.38
CA GLU A 115 -9.75 5.64 9.81
C GLU A 115 -8.39 4.96 10.04
N LEU A 116 -8.08 3.94 9.23
CA LEU A 116 -6.80 3.24 9.27
C LEU A 116 -5.62 4.14 8.90
N ALA A 117 -5.77 4.94 7.84
CA ALA A 117 -4.72 5.79 7.28
C ALA A 117 -4.40 6.98 8.20
N GLY A 118 -5.43 7.58 8.80
CA GLY A 118 -5.31 8.84 9.51
C GLY A 118 -4.82 9.99 8.60
N PRO A 119 -4.42 11.14 9.18
CA PRO A 119 -4.14 12.35 8.41
C PRO A 119 -2.71 12.43 7.83
N ALA A 120 -1.85 11.43 8.10
CA ALA A 120 -0.43 11.51 7.81
C ALA A 120 -0.02 11.12 6.37
N PRO A 121 -0.52 10.02 5.77
CA PRO A 121 -0.05 9.57 4.45
C PRO A 121 -0.63 10.43 3.31
N PHE A 122 0.10 10.51 2.20
CA PHE A 122 -0.50 10.96 0.94
C PHE A 122 -1.46 9.88 0.43
N LEU A 123 -2.65 10.26 -0.03
CA LEU A 123 -3.63 9.33 -0.59
C LEU A 123 -3.88 9.65 -2.05
N ASP A 124 -3.74 8.65 -2.90
CA ASP A 124 -4.18 8.67 -4.30
C ASP A 124 -5.40 7.77 -4.44
N ILE A 125 -6.56 8.36 -4.74
CA ILE A 125 -7.86 7.69 -4.71
C ILE A 125 -8.40 7.61 -6.13
N GLU A 126 -8.32 6.43 -6.75
CA GLU A 126 -8.83 6.21 -8.10
C GLU A 126 -10.34 5.89 -8.07
N LEU A 127 -11.15 6.65 -8.80
CA LEU A 127 -12.59 6.42 -8.89
C LEU A 127 -12.93 5.45 -10.02
N LYS A 128 -13.48 4.28 -9.68
CA LYS A 128 -13.84 3.20 -10.64
C LYS A 128 -15.36 3.05 -10.86
N GLY A 129 -16.14 4.07 -10.52
CA GLY A 129 -17.61 4.05 -10.61
C GLY A 129 -18.33 4.43 -9.32
N ALA A 130 -17.59 4.81 -8.28
CA ALA A 130 -18.17 5.40 -7.08
C ALA A 130 -18.86 6.75 -7.37
N ARG A 131 -19.91 7.06 -6.60
CA ARG A 131 -20.59 8.35 -6.67
C ARG A 131 -19.70 9.41 -6.01
N VAL A 132 -19.20 10.36 -6.80
CA VAL A 132 -18.30 11.44 -6.32
C VAL A 132 -18.81 12.13 -5.04
N PRO A 133 -20.09 12.53 -4.91
CA PRO A 133 -20.56 13.16 -3.67
C PRO A 133 -20.40 12.28 -2.43
N ALA A 134 -20.69 10.99 -2.52
CA ALA A 134 -20.54 10.06 -1.39
C ALA A 134 -19.07 9.86 -1.00
N VAL A 135 -18.15 9.91 -1.97
CA VAL A 135 -16.71 9.86 -1.71
C VAL A 135 -16.25 11.14 -0.99
N ILE A 136 -16.70 12.31 -1.45
CA ILE A 136 -16.37 13.60 -0.82
C ILE A 136 -16.88 13.63 0.63
N GLU A 137 -18.12 13.21 0.88
CA GLU A 137 -18.71 13.14 2.23
C GLU A 137 -17.85 12.31 3.20
N VAL A 138 -17.32 11.17 2.73
CA VAL A 138 -16.42 10.33 3.55
C VAL A 138 -15.08 11.02 3.80
N ILE A 139 -14.49 11.68 2.79
CA ILE A 139 -13.19 12.35 2.92
C ILE A 139 -13.28 13.57 3.84
N GLU A 140 -14.34 14.37 3.74
CA GLU A 140 -14.55 15.56 4.57
C GLU A 140 -14.89 15.22 6.03
N GLY A 141 -15.41 14.02 6.28
CA GLY A 141 -15.75 13.53 7.62
C GLY A 141 -14.64 12.77 8.34
N ALA A 142 -13.50 12.50 7.68
CA ALA A 142 -12.38 11.69 8.19
C ALA A 142 -11.33 12.49 8.98
#